data_AF-A0A1M2UVX8-F1
#
_entry.id   AF-A0A1M2UVX8-F1
#
_cell.length_a   1.000
_cell.length_b   1.000
_cell.length_c   1.000
_cell.angle_alpha   90.00
_cell.angle_beta   90.00
_cell.angle_gamma   90.00
#
_symmetry.space_group_name_H-M   'P 1'
#
loop_
_entity.id
_entity.type
_entity.pdbx_description
1 polymer ?
#
loop_
_entity_poly.entity_id
_entity_poly.type
_entity_poly.pdbx_seq_one_letter_code
_entity_poly.pdbx_strand_id
1 'polypeptide(L)'
;MTGIPVGISTCLLGKEVRHDGGHKHSRYCTQVLAKHFEFRSICPELEAGLGVPRPAIHLREHEDGLHLVESKGTKDHTEGMQNFIAEVMPSLANLRGYILMAKSPSCGMERIKIHNEEGNFMHRDGRGMFAEALMKAYPLMPVEEEGRLHDDMLRENFIERVFSYDDWMQNVAGDKLTKQSLLEFHQRHKFTLLAHSEKIYRQLGPMLADLKAEPLARIAERYIHGFMEAMTQRVSRGSHVNAMQHLLGYLKDGMSVEEKAVLLEQIEAYRRGEIPLVVPMTLLRLAQRKEPVDYLHTQKYLTPYPDELGLRNNV
;
A
#
# COMPACT_ATOMS: atom_id res chain seq x y z
N MET A 1 -7.25 18.43 9.58
CA MET A 1 -7.16 17.68 8.31
C MET A 1 -7.80 16.33 8.55
N THR A 2 -8.75 15.92 7.71
CA THR A 2 -9.34 14.57 7.72
C THR A 2 -8.27 13.56 7.30
N GLY A 3 -8.17 12.44 8.02
CA GLY A 3 -7.18 11.40 7.71
C GLY A 3 -7.49 10.69 6.40
N ILE A 4 -6.52 9.98 5.83
CA ILE A 4 -6.74 9.14 4.64
C ILE A 4 -7.61 7.94 5.03
N PRO A 5 -8.74 7.66 4.36
CA PRO A 5 -9.62 6.56 4.75
C PRO A 5 -8.96 5.20 4.46
N VAL A 6 -8.76 4.40 5.50
CA VAL A 6 -8.08 3.09 5.43
C VAL A 6 -8.92 2.04 6.15
N GLY A 7 -9.16 0.91 5.49
CA GLY A 7 -9.82 -0.23 6.10
C GLY A 7 -8.92 -0.94 7.10
N ILE A 8 -9.48 -1.49 8.17
CA ILE A 8 -8.70 -2.27 9.15
C ILE A 8 -9.53 -3.40 9.75
N SER A 9 -8.91 -4.57 9.97
CA SER A 9 -9.57 -5.63 10.74
C SER A 9 -9.85 -5.15 12.17
N THR A 10 -11.12 -5.21 12.61
CA THR A 10 -11.58 -4.63 13.89
C THR A 10 -10.80 -5.11 15.13
N CYS A 11 -10.34 -6.36 15.15
CA CYS A 11 -9.53 -6.89 16.26
C CYS A 11 -8.20 -6.15 16.48
N LEU A 12 -7.68 -5.48 15.44
CA LEU A 12 -6.45 -4.68 15.49
C LEU A 12 -6.63 -3.37 16.27
N LEU A 13 -7.88 -2.91 16.42
CA LEU A 13 -8.22 -1.73 17.22
C LEU A 13 -8.44 -2.04 18.71
N GLY A 14 -8.15 -3.27 19.15
CA GLY A 14 -8.33 -3.69 20.54
C GLY A 14 -9.76 -4.07 20.90
N LYS A 15 -10.64 -4.24 19.91
CA LYS A 15 -11.99 -4.75 20.13
C LYS A 15 -11.96 -6.28 20.26
N GLU A 16 -12.70 -6.78 21.24
CA GLU A 16 -12.85 -8.20 21.57
C GLU A 16 -13.79 -8.92 20.58
N VAL A 17 -13.35 -9.06 19.34
CA VAL A 17 -14.16 -9.64 18.24
C VAL A 17 -13.61 -10.95 17.68
N ARG A 18 -12.51 -11.45 18.25
CA ARG A 18 -11.92 -12.72 17.82
C ARG A 18 -12.78 -13.90 18.26
N HIS A 19 -12.57 -15.05 17.63
CA HIS A 19 -13.32 -16.28 17.94
C HIS A 19 -13.20 -16.71 19.41
N ASP A 20 -12.05 -16.44 20.04
CA ASP A 20 -11.75 -16.71 21.44
C ASP A 20 -12.25 -15.61 22.41
N GLY A 21 -12.97 -14.60 21.91
CA GLY A 21 -13.40 -13.45 22.70
C GLY A 21 -12.28 -12.44 22.99
N GLY A 22 -11.08 -12.64 22.45
CA GLY A 22 -9.95 -11.73 22.65
C GLY A 22 -9.84 -10.65 21.57
N HIS A 23 -8.74 -9.90 21.63
CA HIS A 23 -8.35 -8.92 20.61
C HIS A 23 -6.90 -9.16 20.13
N LYS A 24 -6.42 -8.33 19.21
CA LYS A 24 -5.00 -8.30 18.82
C LYS A 24 -4.58 -6.86 18.53
N HIS A 25 -4.58 -6.06 19.59
CA HIS A 25 -4.41 -4.61 19.49
C HIS A 25 -3.05 -4.28 18.88
N SER A 26 -3.06 -3.57 17.74
CA SER A 26 -1.86 -3.07 17.10
C SER A 26 -1.62 -1.63 17.56
N ARG A 27 -0.62 -1.45 18.43
CA ARG A 27 -0.21 -0.11 18.90
C ARG A 27 0.30 0.75 17.75
N TYR A 28 1.01 0.16 16.79
CA TYR A 28 1.48 0.89 15.61
C TYR A 28 0.31 1.49 14.82
N CYS A 29 -0.75 0.70 14.57
CA CYS A 29 -1.95 1.21 13.91
C CYS A 29 -2.61 2.33 14.74
N THR A 30 -2.91 2.07 16.00
CA THR A 30 -3.72 2.98 16.84
C THR A 30 -3.00 4.22 17.35
N GLN A 31 -1.66 4.22 17.44
CA GLN A 31 -0.88 5.34 17.99
C GLN A 31 -0.04 6.07 16.95
N VAL A 32 0.36 5.40 15.87
CA VAL A 32 1.18 6.00 14.80
C VAL A 32 0.32 6.27 13.57
N LEU A 33 -0.23 5.22 12.95
CA LEU A 33 -0.98 5.37 11.70
C LEU A 33 -2.28 6.15 11.87
N ALA A 34 -2.97 6.03 13.01
CA ALA A 34 -4.21 6.76 13.30
C ALA A 34 -4.05 8.30 13.32
N LYS A 35 -2.81 8.81 13.37
CA LYS A 35 -2.52 10.25 13.23
C LYS A 35 -2.65 10.74 11.78
N HIS A 36 -2.55 9.81 10.83
CA HIS A 36 -2.54 10.10 9.39
C HIS A 36 -3.72 9.46 8.65
N PHE A 37 -4.24 8.35 9.17
CA PHE A 37 -5.30 7.56 8.57
C PHE A 37 -6.58 7.61 9.41
N GLU A 38 -7.72 7.66 8.72
CA GLU A 38 -9.04 7.49 9.30
C GLU A 38 -9.47 6.03 9.12
N PHE A 39 -9.49 5.28 10.22
CA PHE A 39 -9.75 3.85 10.15
C PHE A 39 -11.23 3.51 10.06
N ARG A 40 -11.59 2.77 9.00
CA ARG A 40 -12.86 2.07 8.91
C ARG A 40 -12.67 0.61 9.28
N SER A 41 -13.19 0.22 10.44
CA SER A 41 -13.01 -1.13 10.96
C SER A 41 -14.10 -2.08 10.49
N ILE A 42 -13.71 -3.27 10.02
CA ILE A 42 -14.64 -4.36 9.67
C ILE A 42 -14.14 -5.68 10.25
N CYS A 43 -15.05 -6.47 10.81
CA CYS A 43 -14.82 -7.86 11.17
C CYS A 43 -15.76 -8.75 10.36
N PRO A 44 -15.29 -9.34 9.25
CA PRO A 44 -16.16 -10.12 8.35
C PRO A 44 -16.87 -11.26 9.08
N GLU A 45 -16.20 -11.93 10.00
CA GLU A 45 -16.79 -13.05 10.75
C GLU A 45 -17.90 -12.59 11.71
N LEU A 46 -17.70 -11.48 12.43
CA LEU A 46 -18.73 -10.97 13.35
C LEU A 46 -19.93 -10.41 12.56
N GLU A 47 -19.66 -9.65 11.50
CA GLU A 47 -20.69 -8.99 10.70
C GLU A 47 -21.46 -9.97 9.81
N ALA A 48 -20.86 -11.09 9.41
CA ALA A 48 -21.56 -12.22 8.79
C ALA A 48 -22.39 -13.05 9.80
N GLY A 49 -22.45 -12.66 11.07
CA GLY A 49 -23.35 -13.25 12.06
C GLY A 49 -22.79 -14.45 12.85
N LEU A 50 -21.48 -14.71 12.80
CA LEU A 50 -20.90 -15.85 13.54
C LEU A 50 -20.84 -15.62 15.07
N GLY A 51 -20.97 -14.37 15.53
CA GLY A 51 -20.95 -14.01 16.95
C GLY A 51 -19.56 -14.06 17.61
N VAL A 52 -19.54 -13.72 18.91
CA VAL A 52 -18.34 -13.75 19.77
C VAL A 52 -18.76 -14.23 21.17
N PRO A 53 -18.13 -15.29 21.74
CA PRO A 53 -17.16 -16.19 21.09
C PRO A 53 -17.85 -17.05 20.01
N ARG A 54 -17.04 -17.71 19.16
CA ARG A 54 -17.51 -18.62 18.10
C ARG A 54 -16.53 -19.79 17.90
N PRO A 55 -16.97 -20.93 17.36
CA PRO A 55 -16.06 -22.00 16.99
C PRO A 55 -14.99 -21.53 16.00
N ALA A 56 -13.79 -22.09 16.10
CA ALA A 56 -12.74 -21.84 15.11
C ALA A 56 -13.18 -22.42 13.75
N ILE A 57 -12.93 -21.68 12.68
CA ILE A 57 -13.30 -22.01 11.29
C ILE A 57 -12.04 -22.28 10.46
N HIS A 58 -12.16 -23.03 9.37
CA HIS A 58 -11.12 -23.29 8.37
C HIS A 58 -11.69 -23.03 6.96
N LEU A 59 -10.79 -22.82 6.00
CA LEU A 59 -11.13 -22.94 4.59
C LEU A 59 -11.00 -24.40 4.18
N ARG A 60 -12.07 -24.98 3.64
CA ARG A 60 -12.11 -26.33 3.08
C ARG A 60 -12.32 -26.26 1.57
N GLU A 61 -11.56 -27.03 0.83
CA GLU A 61 -11.73 -27.19 -0.62
C GLU A 61 -12.74 -28.31 -0.88
N HIS A 62 -13.79 -27.95 -1.60
CA HIS A 62 -14.87 -28.79 -2.11
C HIS A 62 -14.86 -28.76 -3.64
N GLU A 63 -15.62 -29.65 -4.30
CA GLU A 63 -15.73 -29.66 -5.76
C GLU A 63 -16.25 -28.34 -6.37
N ASP A 64 -17.09 -27.61 -5.62
CA ASP A 64 -17.69 -26.33 -6.02
C ASP A 64 -16.93 -25.09 -5.51
N GLY A 65 -15.86 -25.28 -4.73
CA GLY A 65 -14.92 -24.21 -4.36
C GLY A 65 -14.49 -24.22 -2.90
N LEU A 66 -14.10 -23.04 -2.40
CA LEU A 66 -13.64 -22.86 -1.02
C LEU A 66 -14.81 -22.54 -0.09
N HIS A 67 -14.95 -23.35 0.96
CA HIS A 67 -15.99 -23.22 1.98
C HIS A 67 -15.40 -22.82 3.33
N LEU A 68 -16.13 -22.01 4.08
CA LEU A 68 -15.78 -21.56 5.42
C LEU A 68 -16.51 -22.40 6.48
N VAL A 69 -15.86 -23.46 6.94
CA VAL A 69 -16.48 -24.50 7.79
C VAL A 69 -15.85 -24.52 9.18
N GLU A 70 -16.64 -24.85 10.20
CA GLU A 70 -16.11 -25.06 11.55
C GLU A 70 -15.03 -26.15 11.59
N SER A 71 -13.95 -25.89 12.32
CA SER A 71 -12.81 -26.81 12.48
C SER A 71 -13.18 -28.11 13.21
N LYS A 72 -14.12 -28.06 14.15
CA LYS A 72 -14.60 -29.19 14.97
C LYS A 72 -16.11 -29.46 14.79
N GLY A 73 -16.72 -28.86 13.78
CA GLY A 73 -18.16 -28.93 13.51
C GLY A 73 -18.45 -29.18 12.03
N THR A 74 -19.73 -29.28 11.71
CA THR A 74 -20.24 -29.43 10.33
C THR A 74 -20.90 -28.16 9.81
N LYS A 75 -20.99 -27.11 10.65
CA LYS A 75 -21.65 -25.88 10.24
C LYS A 75 -20.79 -25.16 9.20
N ASP A 76 -21.42 -24.92 8.07
CA ASP A 76 -20.88 -24.16 6.96
C ASP A 76 -21.37 -22.71 7.05
N HIS A 77 -20.44 -21.76 7.00
CA HIS A 77 -20.69 -20.32 7.08
C HIS A 77 -20.43 -19.60 5.75
N THR A 78 -20.20 -20.35 4.66
CA THR A 78 -19.82 -19.84 3.33
C THR A 78 -20.86 -18.87 2.78
N GLU A 79 -22.13 -19.26 2.76
CA GLU A 79 -23.21 -18.43 2.22
C GLU A 79 -23.36 -17.11 3.00
N GLY A 80 -23.36 -17.18 4.34
CA GLY A 80 -23.41 -16.00 5.19
C GLY A 80 -22.23 -15.05 4.95
N MET A 81 -21.02 -15.59 4.81
CA MET A 81 -19.82 -14.81 4.49
C MET A 81 -19.89 -14.19 3.09
N GLN A 82 -20.36 -14.93 2.08
CA GLN A 82 -20.50 -14.44 0.70
C GLN A 82 -21.55 -13.33 0.61
N ASN A 83 -22.70 -13.49 1.28
CA ASN A 83 -23.76 -12.48 1.33
C ASN A 83 -23.25 -11.19 2.00
N PHE A 84 -22.56 -11.31 3.14
CA PHE A 84 -21.93 -10.18 3.81
C PHE A 84 -20.89 -9.49 2.90
N ILE A 85 -20.01 -10.25 2.24
CA ILE A 85 -19.02 -9.72 1.30
C ILE A 85 -19.71 -8.93 0.19
N ALA A 86 -20.75 -9.48 -0.43
CA ALA A 86 -21.48 -8.81 -1.51
C ALA A 86 -22.14 -7.50 -1.05
N GLU A 87 -22.69 -7.47 0.16
CA GLU A 87 -23.30 -6.28 0.75
C GLU A 87 -22.26 -5.20 1.08
N VAL A 88 -21.16 -5.57 1.73
CA VAL A 88 -20.18 -4.61 2.25
C VAL A 88 -19.27 -4.06 1.15
N MET A 89 -18.96 -4.86 0.12
CA MET A 89 -17.91 -4.53 -0.85
C MET A 89 -18.08 -3.14 -1.49
N PRO A 90 -19.25 -2.76 -2.04
CA PRO A 90 -19.43 -1.45 -2.69
C PRO A 90 -19.12 -0.28 -1.76
N SER A 91 -19.36 -0.44 -0.46
CA SER A 91 -19.10 0.59 0.53
C SER A 91 -17.60 0.86 0.72
N LEU A 92 -16.71 -0.04 0.29
CA LEU A 92 -15.26 0.05 0.49
C LEU A 92 -14.55 0.79 -0.66
N ALA A 93 -15.26 1.20 -1.71
CA ALA A 93 -14.70 1.84 -2.90
C ALA A 93 -13.93 3.15 -2.60
N ASN A 94 -14.25 3.82 -1.49
CA ASN A 94 -13.61 5.07 -1.10
C ASN A 94 -12.35 4.88 -0.24
N LEU A 95 -11.98 3.66 0.14
CA LEU A 95 -10.77 3.41 0.90
C LEU A 95 -9.51 3.62 0.04
N ARG A 96 -8.39 3.96 0.69
CA ARG A 96 -7.07 4.13 0.05
C ARG A 96 -6.04 3.09 0.47
N GLY A 97 -6.45 2.19 1.35
CA GLY A 97 -5.69 1.01 1.72
C GLY A 97 -6.49 0.14 2.67
N TYR A 98 -5.97 -1.05 2.95
CA TYR A 98 -6.56 -1.96 3.92
C TYR A 98 -5.49 -2.71 4.73
N ILE A 99 -5.64 -2.73 6.05
CA ILE A 99 -4.78 -3.49 6.99
C ILE A 99 -5.54 -4.71 7.51
N LEU A 100 -5.12 -5.89 7.08
CA LEU A 100 -5.77 -7.15 7.41
C LEU A 100 -5.13 -7.83 8.62
N MET A 101 -5.94 -8.59 9.35
CA MET A 101 -5.46 -9.51 10.37
C MET A 101 -4.96 -10.81 9.72
N ALA A 102 -3.66 -11.09 9.89
CA ALA A 102 -3.01 -12.30 9.39
C ALA A 102 -3.61 -13.59 9.94
N LYS A 103 -3.49 -14.69 9.18
CA LYS A 103 -3.88 -16.06 9.56
C LYS A 103 -5.38 -16.27 9.83
N SER A 104 -6.23 -15.29 9.53
CA SER A 104 -7.69 -15.48 9.60
C SER A 104 -8.19 -16.15 8.31
N PRO A 105 -9.05 -17.18 8.39
CA PRO A 105 -9.74 -17.77 7.24
C PRO A 105 -10.63 -16.79 6.47
N SER A 106 -10.99 -15.64 7.05
CA SER A 106 -11.76 -14.59 6.38
C SER A 106 -10.86 -13.43 5.92
N CYS A 107 -10.02 -12.89 6.80
CA CYS A 107 -9.23 -11.68 6.54
C CYS A 107 -7.81 -11.93 6.06
N GLY A 108 -7.24 -13.12 6.22
CA GLY A 108 -5.82 -13.32 5.95
C GLY A 108 -5.49 -13.16 4.46
N MET A 109 -4.48 -12.36 4.14
CA MET A 109 -4.12 -11.99 2.76
C MET A 109 -3.30 -13.07 2.05
N GLU A 110 -2.49 -13.80 2.82
CA GLU A 110 -1.64 -14.87 2.31
C GLU A 110 -1.41 -15.97 3.36
N ARG A 111 -0.96 -17.14 2.89
CA ARG A 111 -0.53 -18.27 3.73
C ARG A 111 -1.61 -18.77 4.68
N ILE A 112 -2.86 -18.77 4.20
CA ILE A 112 -4.00 -19.38 4.88
C ILE A 112 -4.01 -20.86 4.58
N LYS A 113 -4.28 -21.65 5.62
CA LYS A 113 -4.33 -23.11 5.51
C LYS A 113 -5.61 -23.49 4.78
N ILE A 114 -5.46 -24.30 3.75
CA ILE A 114 -6.56 -24.96 3.06
C ILE A 114 -6.58 -26.41 3.53
N HIS A 115 -7.78 -26.88 3.81
CA HIS A 115 -8.07 -28.24 4.25
C HIS A 115 -8.93 -28.93 3.18
N ASN A 116 -8.92 -30.25 3.12
CA ASN A 116 -9.87 -30.99 2.30
C ASN A 116 -11.25 -31.07 2.98
N GLU A 117 -12.22 -31.70 2.33
CA GLU A 117 -13.58 -31.88 2.87
C GLU A 117 -13.58 -32.57 4.24
N GLU A 118 -12.71 -33.57 4.45
CA GLU A 118 -12.57 -34.27 5.74
C GLU A 118 -11.87 -33.44 6.82
N GLY A 119 -11.37 -32.24 6.49
CA GLY A 119 -10.70 -31.32 7.41
C GLY A 119 -9.19 -31.56 7.57
N ASN A 120 -8.59 -32.45 6.78
CA ASN A 120 -7.16 -32.68 6.74
C ASN A 120 -6.44 -31.53 6.03
N PHE A 121 -5.30 -31.13 6.56
CA PHE A 121 -4.47 -30.08 5.95
C PHE A 121 -3.99 -30.51 4.55
N MET A 122 -4.11 -29.61 3.57
CA MET A 122 -3.60 -29.81 2.21
C MET A 122 -2.39 -28.92 1.95
N HIS A 123 -2.56 -27.61 1.98
CA HIS A 123 -1.53 -26.64 1.65
C HIS A 123 -1.76 -25.29 2.35
N ARG A 124 -0.80 -24.36 2.19
CA ARG A 124 -0.76 -23.08 2.92
C ARG A 124 -0.36 -21.90 2.04
N ASP A 125 -1.03 -21.74 0.92
CA ASP A 125 -0.94 -20.60 0.00
C ASP A 125 -2.32 -19.95 -0.24
N GLY A 126 -3.35 -20.37 0.51
CA GLY A 126 -4.68 -19.82 0.41
C GLY A 126 -4.78 -18.37 0.91
N ARG A 127 -5.90 -17.74 0.59
CA ARG A 127 -6.31 -16.41 1.04
C ARG A 127 -7.70 -16.49 1.67
N GLY A 128 -7.95 -15.67 2.68
CA GLY A 128 -9.25 -15.56 3.31
C GLY A 128 -10.31 -15.01 2.35
N MET A 129 -11.56 -15.49 2.47
CA MET A 129 -12.62 -15.17 1.51
C MET A 129 -12.85 -13.65 1.35
N PHE A 130 -12.84 -12.90 2.44
CA PHE A 130 -12.99 -11.44 2.39
C PHE A 130 -11.78 -10.76 1.75
N ALA A 131 -10.56 -11.20 2.09
CA ALA A 131 -9.35 -10.64 1.51
C ALA A 131 -9.26 -10.89 -0.01
N GLU A 132 -9.65 -12.09 -0.46
CA GLU A 132 -9.74 -12.43 -1.88
C GLU A 132 -10.74 -11.54 -2.61
N ALA A 133 -11.95 -11.40 -2.06
CA ALA A 133 -12.97 -10.55 -2.66
C ALA A 133 -12.55 -9.07 -2.71
N LEU A 134 -11.92 -8.55 -1.65
CA LEU A 134 -11.42 -7.18 -1.58
C LEU A 134 -10.37 -6.89 -2.65
N MET A 135 -9.38 -7.77 -2.77
CA MET A 135 -8.28 -7.60 -3.74
C MET A 135 -8.76 -7.76 -5.18
N LYS A 136 -9.77 -8.61 -5.42
CA LYS A 136 -10.39 -8.75 -6.74
C LYS A 136 -11.24 -7.54 -7.12
N ALA A 137 -12.02 -6.99 -6.18
CA ALA A 137 -12.87 -5.83 -6.42
C ALA A 137 -12.06 -4.53 -6.58
N TYR A 138 -10.96 -4.39 -5.84
CA TYR A 138 -10.13 -3.19 -5.81
C TYR A 138 -8.65 -3.53 -6.03
N PRO A 139 -8.26 -3.97 -7.24
CA PRO A 139 -6.90 -4.46 -7.52
C PRO A 139 -5.81 -3.38 -7.37
N LEU A 140 -6.18 -2.10 -7.45
CA LEU A 140 -5.28 -0.97 -7.26
C LEU A 140 -5.11 -0.58 -5.78
N MET A 141 -6.01 -1.02 -4.90
CA MET A 141 -5.98 -0.65 -3.49
C MET A 141 -4.78 -1.34 -2.80
N PRO A 142 -3.93 -0.58 -2.08
CA PRO A 142 -2.89 -1.17 -1.24
C PRO A 142 -3.51 -2.01 -0.13
N VAL A 143 -3.12 -3.28 -0.03
CA VAL A 143 -3.57 -4.20 1.02
C VAL A 143 -2.32 -4.81 1.67
N GLU A 144 -2.29 -4.85 2.99
CA GLU A 144 -1.19 -5.47 3.73
C GLU A 144 -1.67 -6.10 5.05
N GLU A 145 -0.94 -7.08 5.56
CA GLU A 145 -1.23 -7.68 6.87
C GLU A 145 -0.50 -6.96 8.00
N GLU A 146 -1.16 -6.82 9.15
CA GLU A 146 -0.57 -6.15 10.32
C GLU A 146 0.78 -6.74 10.74
N GLY A 147 0.93 -8.08 10.67
CA GLY A 147 2.18 -8.73 11.03
C GLY A 147 3.35 -8.35 10.13
N ARG A 148 3.07 -8.02 8.85
CA ARG A 148 4.05 -7.65 7.83
C ARG A 148 4.49 -6.20 7.94
N LEU A 149 3.69 -5.34 8.60
CA LEU A 149 4.07 -3.97 8.93
C LEU A 149 5.20 -3.88 9.98
N HIS A 150 5.63 -4.99 10.57
CA HIS A 150 6.86 -5.01 11.39
C HIS A 150 8.14 -5.03 10.56
N ASP A 151 8.06 -5.41 9.28
CA ASP A 151 9.18 -5.29 8.35
C ASP A 151 9.22 -3.86 7.80
N ASP A 152 10.36 -3.19 7.97
CA ASP A 152 10.48 -1.77 7.65
C ASP A 152 10.24 -1.47 6.16
N MET A 153 10.72 -2.35 5.28
CA MET A 153 10.57 -2.19 3.83
C MET A 153 9.12 -2.39 3.39
N LEU A 154 8.45 -3.43 3.90
CA LEU A 154 7.04 -3.69 3.60
C LEU A 154 6.15 -2.56 4.15
N ARG A 155 6.46 -2.10 5.36
CA ARG A 155 5.76 -0.98 5.99
C ARG A 155 5.90 0.31 5.18
N GLU A 156 7.10 0.69 4.80
CA GLU A 156 7.33 1.88 3.95
C GLU A 156 6.57 1.75 2.63
N ASN A 157 6.70 0.59 1.95
CA ASN A 157 6.06 0.37 0.67
C ASN A 157 4.52 0.46 0.75
N PHE A 158 3.90 -0.17 1.74
CA PHE A 158 2.46 -0.09 1.94
C PHE A 158 2.01 1.36 2.16
N ILE A 159 2.69 2.08 3.05
CA ILE A 159 2.33 3.47 3.38
C ILE A 159 2.50 4.39 2.17
N GLU A 160 3.64 4.31 1.47
CA GLU A 160 3.89 5.12 0.26
C GLU A 160 2.86 4.85 -0.84
N ARG A 161 2.42 3.59 -1.00
CA ARG A 161 1.34 3.22 -1.91
C ARG A 161 -0.01 3.82 -1.48
N VAL A 162 -0.33 3.85 -0.19
CA VAL A 162 -1.56 4.48 0.32
C VAL A 162 -1.57 5.98 0.01
N PHE A 163 -0.47 6.69 0.26
CA PHE A 163 -0.36 8.12 -0.06
C PHE A 163 -0.42 8.40 -1.57
N SER A 164 0.22 7.55 -2.38
CA SER A 164 0.20 7.71 -3.84
C SER A 164 -1.18 7.44 -4.43
N TYR A 165 -1.88 6.42 -3.92
CA TYR A 165 -3.23 6.09 -4.34
C TYR A 165 -4.24 7.14 -3.85
N ASP A 166 -4.07 7.69 -2.65
CA ASP A 166 -4.85 8.82 -2.18
C ASP A 166 -4.66 10.06 -3.07
N ASP A 167 -3.42 10.40 -3.45
CA ASP A 167 -3.17 11.50 -4.40
C ASP A 167 -3.87 11.28 -5.75
N TRP A 168 -3.86 10.05 -6.27
CA TRP A 168 -4.59 9.71 -7.50
C TRP A 168 -6.09 9.94 -7.34
N MET A 169 -6.67 9.41 -6.26
CA MET A 169 -8.11 9.52 -6.00
C MET A 169 -8.55 10.95 -5.71
N GLN A 170 -7.67 11.77 -5.12
CA GLN A 170 -7.96 13.17 -4.82
C GLN A 170 -7.76 14.10 -6.01
N ASN A 171 -6.86 13.79 -6.93
CA ASN A 171 -6.45 14.76 -7.96
C ASN A 171 -6.71 14.31 -9.40
N VAL A 172 -6.96 13.02 -9.66
CA VAL A 172 -7.09 12.49 -11.04
C VAL A 172 -8.37 11.69 -11.25
N ALA A 173 -8.78 10.86 -10.30
CA ALA A 173 -9.91 9.96 -10.48
C ALA A 173 -11.26 10.70 -10.65
N GLY A 174 -12.20 10.05 -11.34
CA GLY A 174 -13.58 10.54 -11.48
C GLY A 174 -13.71 11.80 -12.32
N ASP A 175 -14.44 12.78 -11.81
CA ASP A 175 -14.72 14.07 -12.43
C ASP A 175 -13.49 14.98 -12.56
N LYS A 176 -12.41 14.66 -11.84
CA LYS A 176 -11.13 15.41 -11.87
C LYS A 176 -10.21 14.98 -13.01
N LEU A 177 -10.61 13.99 -13.79
CA LEU A 177 -9.78 13.45 -14.86
C LEU A 177 -9.66 14.48 -15.99
N THR A 178 -8.47 15.05 -16.14
CA THR A 178 -8.10 15.94 -17.22
C THR A 178 -6.69 15.58 -17.71
N LYS A 179 -6.33 16.05 -18.91
CA LYS A 179 -4.96 15.86 -19.43
C LYS A 179 -3.93 16.48 -18.47
N GLN A 180 -4.26 17.64 -17.93
CA GLN A 180 -3.41 18.36 -16.99
C GLN A 180 -3.22 17.58 -15.69
N SER A 181 -4.31 17.10 -15.06
CA SER A 181 -4.20 16.37 -13.80
C SER A 181 -3.40 15.07 -13.92
N LEU A 182 -3.50 14.37 -15.06
CA LEU A 182 -2.71 13.18 -15.33
C LEU A 182 -1.20 13.51 -15.50
N LEU A 183 -0.88 14.56 -16.25
CA LEU A 183 0.49 15.04 -16.43
C LEU A 183 1.10 15.51 -15.11
N GLU A 184 0.33 16.24 -14.30
CA GLU A 184 0.76 16.71 -12.99
C GLU A 184 0.98 15.54 -12.02
N PHE A 185 0.10 14.53 -12.01
CA PHE A 185 0.32 13.33 -11.21
C PHE A 185 1.62 12.63 -11.59
N HIS A 186 1.85 12.42 -12.89
CA HIS A 186 3.10 11.84 -13.36
C HIS A 186 4.31 12.67 -12.97
N GLN A 187 4.23 13.99 -13.13
CA GLN A 187 5.28 14.90 -12.72
C GLN A 187 5.56 14.76 -11.22
N ARG A 188 4.55 14.82 -10.35
CA ARG A 188 4.71 14.71 -8.89
C ARG A 188 5.37 13.41 -8.46
N HIS A 189 5.07 12.29 -9.14
CA HIS A 189 5.53 10.96 -8.74
C HIS A 189 6.67 10.41 -9.59
N LYS A 190 7.25 11.21 -10.49
CA LYS A 190 8.23 10.76 -11.49
C LYS A 190 9.42 10.03 -10.87
N PHE A 191 10.06 10.62 -9.86
CA PHE A 191 11.23 10.02 -9.23
C PHE A 191 10.88 8.85 -8.30
N THR A 192 9.68 8.85 -7.72
CA THR A 192 9.14 7.69 -6.99
C THR A 192 8.97 6.51 -7.95
N LEU A 193 8.31 6.74 -9.09
CA LEU A 193 8.15 5.74 -10.14
C LEU A 193 9.50 5.22 -10.65
N LEU A 194 10.48 6.10 -10.88
CA LEU A 194 11.83 5.72 -11.29
C LEU A 194 12.53 4.84 -10.23
N ALA A 195 12.40 5.18 -8.94
CA ALA A 195 13.00 4.42 -7.87
C ALA A 195 12.37 3.02 -7.75
N HIS A 196 11.06 2.92 -7.88
CA HIS A 196 10.36 1.64 -7.85
C HIS A 196 10.65 0.77 -9.08
N SER A 197 10.58 1.35 -10.28
CA SER A 197 10.76 0.59 -11.51
C SER A 197 11.17 1.46 -12.68
N GLU A 198 12.46 1.45 -13.02
CA GLU A 198 12.94 2.13 -14.23
C GLU A 198 12.28 1.57 -15.51
N LYS A 199 12.02 0.25 -15.55
CA LYS A 199 11.35 -0.40 -16.67
C LYS A 199 9.97 0.20 -16.91
N ILE A 200 9.13 0.25 -15.88
CA ILE A 200 7.76 0.77 -16.01
C ILE A 200 7.77 2.29 -16.18
N TYR A 201 8.69 3.01 -15.52
CA TYR A 201 8.91 4.43 -15.76
C TYR A 201 9.10 4.76 -17.25
N ARG A 202 9.95 3.99 -17.95
CA ARG A 202 10.19 4.16 -19.41
C ARG A 202 8.99 3.78 -20.27
N GLN A 203 8.05 2.98 -19.75
CA GLN A 203 6.81 2.61 -20.45
C GLN A 203 5.72 3.67 -20.26
N LEU A 204 5.56 4.21 -19.04
CA LEU A 204 4.49 5.13 -18.70
C LEU A 204 4.71 6.56 -19.22
N GLY A 205 5.97 7.02 -19.26
CA GLY A 205 6.28 8.37 -19.77
C GLY A 205 5.76 8.61 -21.20
N PRO A 206 6.10 7.74 -22.19
CA PRO A 206 5.61 7.88 -23.56
C PRO A 206 4.09 7.83 -23.71
N MET A 207 3.37 7.11 -22.83
CA MET A 207 1.90 7.08 -22.88
C MET A 207 1.27 8.46 -22.69
N LEU A 208 1.99 9.38 -22.04
CA LEU A 208 1.52 10.74 -21.78
C LEU A 208 1.91 11.74 -22.88
N ALA A 209 2.72 11.32 -23.86
CA ALA A 209 3.16 12.19 -24.96
C ALA A 209 2.06 12.40 -26.01
N ASP A 210 1.18 11.41 -26.22
CA ASP A 210 0.04 11.51 -27.13
C ASP A 210 -1.29 11.16 -26.45
N LEU A 211 -1.79 12.09 -25.64
CA LEU A 211 -3.10 11.99 -24.97
C LEU A 211 -4.30 12.21 -25.91
N LYS A 212 -4.10 12.25 -27.23
CA LYS A 212 -5.18 12.37 -28.22
C LYS A 212 -5.47 11.06 -28.96
N ALA A 213 -4.57 10.08 -28.88
CA ALA A 213 -4.68 8.81 -29.61
C ALA A 213 -5.90 7.96 -29.20
N GLU A 214 -6.32 8.02 -27.93
CA GLU A 214 -7.46 7.26 -27.41
C GLU A 214 -8.22 8.04 -26.30
N PRO A 215 -9.42 7.60 -25.87
CA PRO A 215 -10.16 8.27 -24.81
C PRO A 215 -9.32 8.39 -23.53
N LEU A 216 -9.27 9.60 -22.95
CA LEU A 216 -8.43 9.90 -21.79
C LEU A 216 -8.67 8.94 -20.61
N ALA A 217 -9.90 8.49 -20.41
CA ALA A 217 -10.25 7.51 -19.38
C ALA A 217 -9.49 6.18 -19.54
N ARG A 218 -9.33 5.68 -20.77
CA ARG A 218 -8.58 4.44 -21.04
C ARG A 218 -7.07 4.63 -20.82
N ILE A 219 -6.53 5.79 -21.20
CA ILE A 219 -5.13 6.12 -20.93
C ILE A 219 -4.89 6.16 -19.42
N ALA A 220 -5.76 6.87 -18.69
CA ALA A 220 -5.66 7.02 -17.24
C ALA A 220 -5.75 5.67 -16.52
N GLU A 221 -6.69 4.80 -16.93
CA GLU A 221 -6.84 3.44 -16.40
C GLU A 221 -5.55 2.62 -16.60
N ARG A 222 -5.05 2.53 -17.84
CA ARG A 222 -3.80 1.80 -18.12
C ARG A 222 -2.61 2.40 -17.36
N TYR A 223 -2.55 3.72 -17.28
CA TYR A 223 -1.50 4.43 -16.57
C TYR A 223 -1.49 4.10 -15.08
N ILE A 224 -2.63 4.19 -14.39
CA ILE A 224 -2.68 3.91 -12.94
C ILE A 224 -2.42 2.44 -12.64
N HIS A 225 -2.85 1.51 -13.51
CA HIS A 225 -2.51 0.10 -13.37
C HIS A 225 -1.00 -0.13 -13.44
N GLY A 226 -0.32 0.42 -14.45
CA GLY A 226 1.14 0.32 -14.53
C GLY A 226 1.85 1.05 -13.38
N PHE A 227 1.33 2.21 -12.97
CA PHE A 227 1.90 2.96 -11.85
C PHE A 227 1.82 2.14 -10.56
N MET A 228 0.64 1.63 -10.20
CA MET A 228 0.47 0.84 -8.98
C MET A 228 1.21 -0.50 -9.04
N GLU A 229 1.34 -1.11 -10.22
CA GLU A 229 2.21 -2.27 -10.45
C GLU A 229 3.66 -1.94 -10.09
N ALA A 230 4.20 -0.83 -10.61
CA ALA A 230 5.55 -0.39 -10.28
C ALA A 230 5.71 -0.18 -8.78
N MET A 231 4.75 0.49 -8.14
CA MET A 231 4.78 0.76 -6.70
C MET A 231 4.77 -0.51 -5.85
N THR A 232 4.37 -1.68 -6.37
CA THR A 232 4.51 -2.95 -5.62
C THR A 232 5.94 -3.47 -5.55
N GLN A 233 6.83 -2.97 -6.41
CA GLN A 233 8.22 -3.41 -6.47
C GLN A 233 9.02 -2.81 -5.30
N ARG A 234 9.84 -3.66 -4.66
CA ARG A 234 10.75 -3.22 -3.61
C ARG A 234 11.81 -2.30 -4.18
N VAL A 235 11.99 -1.13 -3.58
CA VAL A 235 13.04 -0.20 -3.97
C VAL A 235 14.38 -0.70 -3.43
N SER A 236 15.34 -0.92 -4.33
CA SER A 236 16.71 -1.25 -3.92
C SER A 236 17.49 0.01 -3.56
N ARG A 237 18.54 -0.11 -2.75
CA ARG A 237 19.47 1.00 -2.49
C ARG A 237 20.01 1.61 -3.79
N GLY A 238 20.37 0.77 -4.76
CA GLY A 238 20.84 1.21 -6.07
C GLY A 238 19.80 2.04 -6.83
N SER A 239 18.52 1.66 -6.74
CA SER A 239 17.43 2.42 -7.36
C SER A 239 17.22 3.79 -6.69
N HIS A 240 17.32 3.85 -5.35
CA HIS A 240 17.31 5.12 -4.62
C HIS A 240 18.51 6.01 -5.01
N VAL A 241 19.71 5.43 -5.11
CA VAL A 241 20.90 6.16 -5.59
C VAL A 241 20.67 6.73 -6.98
N ASN A 242 20.13 5.94 -7.91
CA ASN A 242 19.81 6.40 -9.25
C ASN A 242 18.84 7.60 -9.22
N ALA A 243 17.74 7.48 -8.47
CA ALA A 243 16.77 8.57 -8.34
C ALA A 243 17.39 9.84 -7.71
N MET A 244 18.22 9.71 -6.67
CA MET A 244 18.93 10.82 -6.04
C MET A 244 19.94 11.48 -6.99
N GLN A 245 20.66 10.72 -7.79
CA GLN A 245 21.59 11.25 -8.80
C GLN A 245 20.86 12.02 -9.91
N HIS A 246 19.69 11.52 -10.35
CA HIS A 246 18.85 12.26 -11.28
C HIS A 246 18.35 13.58 -10.70
N LEU A 247 17.92 13.59 -9.42
CA LEU A 247 17.53 14.81 -8.71
C LEU A 247 18.68 15.82 -8.58
N LEU A 248 19.87 15.34 -8.24
CA LEU A 248 21.08 16.17 -8.15
C LEU A 248 21.38 16.89 -9.47
N GLY A 249 21.06 16.29 -10.61
CA GLY A 249 21.21 16.92 -11.93
C GLY A 249 20.46 18.25 -12.08
N TYR A 250 19.34 18.43 -11.37
CA TYR A 250 18.54 19.66 -11.34
C TYR A 250 19.03 20.68 -10.29
N LEU A 251 19.73 20.22 -9.25
CA LEU A 251 20.18 21.05 -8.13
C LEU A 251 21.64 21.52 -8.27
N LYS A 252 22.37 21.00 -9.26
CA LYS A 252 23.82 21.17 -9.39
C LYS A 252 24.29 22.64 -9.48
N ASP A 253 23.46 23.52 -10.03
CA ASP A 253 23.84 24.92 -10.29
C ASP A 253 23.71 25.78 -9.02
N GLY A 254 22.93 25.32 -8.04
CA GLY A 254 22.73 25.99 -6.74
C GLY A 254 23.55 25.44 -5.58
N MET A 255 24.56 24.62 -5.88
CA MET A 255 25.44 24.01 -4.88
C MET A 255 26.90 24.39 -5.14
N SER A 256 27.62 24.70 -4.06
CA SER A 256 29.10 24.79 -4.09
C SER A 256 29.72 23.42 -4.37
N VAL A 257 30.99 23.43 -4.78
CA VAL A 257 31.76 22.20 -5.06
C VAL A 257 31.84 21.32 -3.80
N GLU A 258 32.03 21.93 -2.64
CA GLU A 258 32.11 21.27 -1.34
C GLU A 258 30.77 20.68 -0.93
N GLU A 259 29.66 21.42 -1.04
CA GLU A 259 28.30 20.91 -0.75
C GLU A 259 27.96 19.70 -1.63
N LYS A 260 28.31 19.77 -2.92
CA LYS A 260 28.09 18.68 -3.88
C LYS A 260 28.92 17.44 -3.53
N ALA A 261 30.18 17.62 -3.13
CA ALA A 261 31.05 16.53 -2.71
C ALA A 261 30.48 15.81 -1.47
N VAL A 262 30.04 16.57 -0.45
CA VAL A 262 29.41 16.01 0.75
C VAL A 262 28.16 15.21 0.40
N LEU A 263 27.28 15.74 -0.44
CA LEU A 263 26.06 15.01 -0.84
C LEU A 263 26.38 13.70 -1.58
N LEU A 264 27.34 13.72 -2.52
CA LEU A 264 27.76 12.52 -3.24
C LEU A 264 28.37 11.47 -2.30
N GLU A 265 29.16 11.89 -1.31
CA GLU A 265 29.70 11.01 -0.27
C GLU A 265 28.57 10.34 0.53
N GLN A 266 27.55 11.10 0.95
CA GLN A 266 26.41 10.54 1.69
C GLN A 266 25.56 9.61 0.83
N ILE A 267 25.36 9.90 -0.45
CA ILE A 267 24.67 8.99 -1.38
C ILE A 267 25.42 7.64 -1.47
N GLU A 268 26.75 7.69 -1.52
CA GLU A 268 27.59 6.49 -1.62
C GLU A 268 27.65 5.71 -0.29
N ALA A 269 27.68 6.40 0.86
CA ALA A 269 27.54 5.78 2.18
C ALA A 269 26.18 5.08 2.34
N TYR A 270 25.09 5.70 1.85
CA TYR A 270 23.77 5.05 1.81
C TYR A 270 23.78 3.81 0.91
N ARG A 271 24.44 3.87 -0.25
CA ARG A 271 24.59 2.72 -1.17
C ARG A 271 25.24 1.53 -0.48
N ARG A 272 26.26 1.78 0.34
CA ARG A 272 27.00 0.78 1.12
C ARG A 272 26.26 0.26 2.35
N GLY A 273 25.18 0.92 2.77
CA GLY A 273 24.43 0.54 3.97
C GLY A 273 25.04 1.01 5.27
N GLU A 274 25.74 2.14 5.24
CA GLU A 274 26.36 2.74 6.43
C GLU A 274 25.45 3.76 7.11
N ILE A 275 24.57 4.40 6.33
CA ILE A 275 23.66 5.45 6.79
C ILE A 275 22.24 5.22 6.24
N PRO A 276 21.22 5.73 6.94
CA PRO A 276 19.83 5.60 6.50
C PRO A 276 19.50 6.57 5.35
N LEU A 277 18.45 6.26 4.59
CA LEU A 277 18.04 7.04 3.42
C LEU A 277 17.71 8.51 3.77
N VAL A 278 17.21 8.78 4.99
CA VAL A 278 16.86 10.13 5.44
C VAL A 278 18.03 11.12 5.37
N VAL A 279 19.29 10.66 5.50
CA VAL A 279 20.48 11.54 5.51
C VAL A 279 20.69 12.21 4.15
N PRO A 280 20.95 11.49 3.04
CA PRO A 280 21.11 12.12 1.73
C PRO A 280 19.83 12.82 1.27
N MET A 281 18.64 12.32 1.64
CA MET A 281 17.37 12.98 1.32
C MET A 281 17.23 14.34 2.01
N THR A 282 17.72 14.50 3.23
CA THR A 282 17.68 15.79 3.95
C THR A 282 18.63 16.80 3.31
N LEU A 283 19.80 16.37 2.83
CA LEU A 283 20.71 17.23 2.07
C LEU A 283 20.09 17.69 0.73
N LEU A 284 19.42 16.79 0.01
CA LEU A 284 18.68 17.14 -1.21
C LEU A 284 17.55 18.15 -0.93
N ARG A 285 16.80 17.96 0.17
CA ARG A 285 15.76 18.91 0.59
C ARG A 285 16.33 20.28 0.97
N LEU A 286 17.49 20.31 1.62
CA LEU A 286 18.18 21.55 1.96
C LEU A 286 18.62 22.30 0.69
N ALA A 287 19.25 21.61 -0.26
CA ALA A 287 19.65 22.18 -1.54
C ALA A 287 18.45 22.77 -2.30
N GLN A 288 17.35 22.01 -2.38
CA GLN A 288 16.10 22.48 -2.99
C GLN A 288 15.49 23.71 -2.29
N ARG A 289 15.69 23.89 -0.98
CA ARG A 289 15.19 25.08 -0.25
C ARG A 289 16.08 26.31 -0.48
N LYS A 290 17.39 26.10 -0.65
CA LYS A 290 18.38 27.16 -0.88
C LYS A 290 18.21 27.77 -2.27
N GLU A 291 18.01 26.93 -3.28
CA GLU A 291 17.73 27.35 -4.65
C GLU A 291 16.51 26.59 -5.19
N PRO A 292 15.30 27.15 -4.98
CA PRO A 292 14.06 26.49 -5.39
C PRO A 292 14.00 26.28 -6.90
N VAL A 293 13.96 25.00 -7.30
CA VAL A 293 13.59 24.60 -8.65
C VAL A 293 12.11 24.24 -8.63
N ASP A 294 11.27 25.01 -9.33
CA ASP A 294 9.80 24.82 -9.34
C ASP A 294 9.38 23.36 -9.64
N TYR A 295 10.07 22.73 -10.60
CA TYR A 295 9.85 21.35 -10.98
C TYR A 295 10.04 20.33 -9.84
N LEU A 296 10.95 20.62 -8.92
CA LEU A 296 11.28 19.74 -7.79
C LEU A 296 10.37 19.96 -6.59
N HIS A 297 9.77 21.15 -6.44
CA HIS A 297 8.82 21.43 -5.37
C HIS A 297 7.62 20.48 -5.42
N THR A 298 7.20 20.09 -6.62
CA THR A 298 6.05 19.19 -6.80
C THR A 298 6.40 17.72 -6.56
N GLN A 299 7.68 17.36 -6.45
CA GLN A 299 8.12 15.95 -6.40
C GLN A 299 7.84 15.32 -5.03
N LYS A 300 7.03 14.26 -5.02
CA LYS A 300 6.72 13.46 -3.84
C LYS A 300 7.90 12.61 -3.38
N TYR A 301 8.85 12.24 -4.24
CA TYR A 301 10.01 11.44 -3.81
C TYR A 301 10.82 12.06 -2.65
N LEU A 302 10.91 13.40 -2.59
CA LEU A 302 11.58 14.11 -1.50
C LEU A 302 10.83 14.00 -0.17
N THR A 303 9.50 13.90 -0.20
CA THR A 303 8.63 13.80 0.98
C THR A 303 7.36 13.01 0.59
N PRO A 304 7.47 11.67 0.45
CA PRO A 304 6.38 10.84 -0.10
C PRO A 304 5.22 10.69 0.89
N TYR A 305 5.52 10.84 2.17
CA TYR A 305 4.63 10.76 3.32
C TYR A 305 5.21 11.65 4.43
N PRO A 306 4.44 11.94 5.50
CA PRO A 306 4.90 12.76 6.63
C PRO A 306 6.16 12.21 7.30
N ASP A 307 7.11 13.09 7.63
CA ASP A 307 8.41 12.73 8.23
C ASP A 307 8.26 12.07 9.61
N GLU A 308 7.18 12.38 10.34
CA GLU A 308 6.89 11.85 11.67
C GLU A 308 6.69 10.33 11.69
N LEU A 309 6.44 9.71 10.53
CA LEU A 309 6.36 8.26 10.39
C LEU A 309 7.73 7.57 10.50
N GLY A 310 8.83 8.31 10.33
CA GLY A 310 10.20 7.83 10.54
C GLY A 310 10.64 6.67 9.64
N LEU A 311 9.96 6.45 8.51
CA LEU A 311 10.12 5.24 7.70
C LEU A 311 11.49 5.13 7.01
N ARG A 312 12.19 6.26 6.78
CA ARG A 312 13.51 6.32 6.13
C ARG A 312 14.69 6.39 7.11
N ASN A 313 14.45 6.17 8.40
CA ASN A 313 15.44 6.36 9.46
C ASN A 313 16.26 5.09 9.75
N ASN A 314 15.87 3.95 9.17
CA ASN A 314 16.55 2.69 9.38
C ASN A 314 17.70 2.50 8.38
N VAL A 315 18.75 1.83 8.84
CA VAL A 315 19.90 1.43 8.01
C VAL A 315 19.61 0.08 7.41
#